data_AF-A0A661HRL8-F1
#
_entry.id   AF-A0A661HRL8-F1
#
_cell.length_a   1.000
_cell.length_b   1.000
_cell.length_c   1.000
_cell.angle_alpha   90.00
_cell.angle_beta   90.00
_cell.angle_gamma   90.00
#
_symmetry.space_group_name_H-M   'P 1'
#
loop_
_entity.id
_entity.type
_entity.pdbx_description
1 polymer ?
#
loop_
_entity_poly.entity_id
_entity_poly.type
_entity_poly.pdbx_seq_one_letter_code
_entity_poly.pdbx_strand_id
1 'polypeptide(L)' 'TLFVTLSPCYECAKMIIQAGISEVIYLKEYRDAEPIKLLEKNNVKIRQSSI' A
#
# COMPACT_ATOMS: atom_id res chain seq x y z
N THR A 1 -3.79 -3.13 -9.89
CA THR A 1 -3.87 -3.77 -8.56
C THR A 1 -2.59 -4.50 -8.27
N LEU A 2 -2.02 -4.32 -7.08
CA LEU A 2 -0.76 -4.91 -6.61
C LEU A 2 -1.02 -5.79 -5.39
N PHE A 3 -0.49 -7.01 -5.38
CA PHE A 3 -0.56 -7.92 -4.23
C PHE A 3 0.83 -8.05 -3.59
N VAL A 4 0.91 -7.83 -2.28
CA VAL A 4 2.14 -7.92 -1.51
C VAL A 4 1.90 -8.65 -0.20
N THR A 5 2.92 -9.28 0.36
CA THR A 5 2.77 -9.96 1.67
C THR A 5 2.78 -8.97 2.82
N LEU A 6 3.68 -7.98 2.78
CA LEU A 6 3.83 -6.94 3.80
C LEU A 6 3.27 -5.61 3.27
N SER A 7 2.76 -4.75 4.16
CA SER A 7 2.40 -3.39 3.76
C SER A 7 3.63 -2.64 3.22
N PRO A 8 3.46 -1.77 2.20
CA PRO A 8 4.58 -1.07 1.58
C PRO A 8 5.23 -0.11 2.58
N CYS A 9 6.56 0.00 2.56
CA CYS A 9 7.26 1.07 3.28
C CYS A 9 7.03 2.43 2.60
N TYR A 10 7.51 3.52 3.20
CA TYR A 10 7.29 4.88 2.71
C TYR A 10 7.81 5.10 1.28
N GLU A 11 9.00 4.61 0.95
CA GLU A 11 9.56 4.73 -0.40
C GLU A 11 8.81 3.87 -1.42
N CYS A 12 8.42 2.63 -1.04
CA CYS A 12 7.57 1.80 -1.89
C CYS A 12 6.21 2.46 -2.16
N ALA A 13 5.60 3.10 -1.16
CA ALA A 13 4.35 3.82 -1.32
C ALA A 13 4.47 4.96 -2.36
N LYS A 14 5.57 5.73 -2.34
CA LYS A 14 5.84 6.74 -3.37
C LYS A 14 5.95 6.12 -4.77
N MET A 15 6.68 5.01 -4.90
CA MET A 15 6.84 4.33 -6.18
C MET A 15 5.51 3.79 -6.71
N ILE A 16 4.66 3.25 -5.83
CA ILE A 16 3.31 2.77 -6.19
C ILE A 16 2.45 3.91 -6.75
N ILE A 17 2.50 5.09 -6.12
CA ILE A 17 1.80 6.28 -6.59
C ILE A 17 2.33 6.72 -7.96
N GLN A 18 3.67 6.82 -8.10
CA GLN A 18 4.32 7.21 -9.36
C GLN A 18 4.06 6.22 -10.50
N ALA A 19 3.91 4.94 -10.18
CA ALA A 19 3.56 3.90 -11.13
C ALA A 19 2.09 3.94 -11.57
N GLY A 20 1.25 4.78 -10.95
CA GLY A 20 -0.18 4.88 -11.27
C GLY A 20 -1.00 3.68 -10.81
N ILE A 21 -0.56 2.97 -9.77
CA ILE A 21 -1.28 1.81 -9.23
C ILE A 21 -2.52 2.29 -8.45
N SER A 22 -3.68 1.78 -8.83
CA SER A 22 -4.98 2.18 -8.25
C SER A 22 -5.40 1.38 -7.00
N GLU A 23 -4.76 0.23 -6.73
CA GLU A 23 -5.12 -0.63 -5.60
C GLU A 23 -3.92 -1.47 -5.12
N VAL A 24 -3.74 -1.55 -3.80
CA VAL A 24 -2.74 -2.38 -3.11
C VAL A 24 -3.42 -3.29 -2.10
N ILE A 25 -3.14 -4.58 -2.19
CA ILE A 25 -3.67 -5.61 -1.29
C ILE A 25 -2.49 -6.22 -0.54
N TYR A 26 -2.52 -6.20 0.80
CA TYR A 26 -1.45 -6.73 1.64
C TYR A 26 -1.95 -7.72 2.69
N LEU A 27 -1.10 -8.64 3.16
CA LEU A 27 -1.48 -9.66 4.16
C LEU A 27 -1.16 -9.23 5.60
N LYS A 28 0.03 -8.67 5.81
CA LYS A 28 0.55 -8.29 7.13
C LYS A 28 0.95 -6.83 7.13
N GLU A 29 0.58 -6.12 8.18
CA GLU A 29 1.04 -4.75 8.39
C GLU A 29 2.54 -4.75 8.72
N TYR A 30 3.30 -3.96 7.98
CA TYR A 30 4.68 -3.62 8.29
C TYR A 30 4.72 -2.52 9.35
N ARG A 31 5.86 -2.34 10.02
CA ARG A 31 6.05 -1.58 11.27
C ARG A 31 5.27 -0.26 11.41
N ASP A 32 5.05 0.48 10.32
CA ASP A 32 4.46 1.82 10.35
C ASP A 32 3.22 1.92 9.44
N ALA A 33 2.17 2.55 9.96
CA ALA A 33 0.92 2.82 9.23
C ALA A 33 0.96 4.12 8.39
N GLU A 34 2.02 4.93 8.49
CA GLU A 34 2.16 6.16 7.70
C GLU A 34 2.15 5.96 6.17
N PRO A 35 2.82 4.93 5.61
CA PRO A 35 2.79 4.67 4.17
C PRO A 35 1.40 4.32 3.65
N ILE A 36 0.59 3.64 4.48
CA ILE A 36 -0.81 3.31 4.16
C ILE A 36 -1.61 4.60 4.03
N LYS A 37 -1.48 5.52 5.01
CA LYS A 37 -2.14 6.84 4.96
C LYS A 37 -1.70 7.68 3.76
N LEU A 38 -0.44 7.58 3.35
CA LEU A 38 0.07 8.27 2.16
C LEU A 38 -0.63 7.79 0.89
N LEU A 39 -0.79 6.47 0.75
CA LEU A 39 -1.48 5.86 -0.38
C LEU A 39 -2.97 6.22 -0.42
N GLU A 40 -3.66 6.19 0.72
CA GLU A 40 -5.07 6.60 0.82
C GLU A 40 -5.26 8.07 0.41
N LYS A 41 -4.39 8.98 0.86
CA LYS A 41 -4.41 10.40 0.47
C LYS A 41 -4.23 10.62 -1.04
N ASN A 42 -3.59 9.68 -1.74
CA ASN A 42 -3.33 9.73 -3.18
C ASN A 42 -4.34 8.89 -3.99
N ASN A 43 -5.52 8.59 -3.41
CA ASN A 43 -6.59 7.83 -4.05
C ASN A 43 -6.20 6.38 -4.44
N VAL A 44 -5.20 5.80 -3.79
CA VAL A 44 -4.87 4.38 -3.95
C VAL A 44 -5.74 3.57 -2.98
N LYS A 45 -6.51 2.63 -3.51
CA LYS A 45 -7.33 1.73 -2.69
C LYS A 45 -6.42 0.77 -1.93
N ILE A 46 -6.66 0.60 -0.64
CA ILE A 46 -5.90 -0.32 0.19
C ILE A 46 -6.83 -1.37 0.79
N ARG A 47 -6.40 -2.63 0.78
CA ARG A 47 -7.10 -3.72 1.44
C ARG A 47 -6.13 -4.65 2.16
N GLN A 48 -6.46 -5.00 3.40
CA GLN A 48 -5.79 -6.08 4.08
C GLN A 48 -6.54 -7.38 3.82
N SER A 49 -5.86 -8.42 3.36
CA SER A 49 -6.43 -9.74 3.11
C SER A 49 -5.98 -10.71 4.20
N SER A 50 -6.94 -11.24 4.94
CA SER A 50 -6.74 -12.31 5.93
C SER A 50 -7.00 -13.66 5.26
N ILE A 51 -6.08 -14.09 4.39
CA ILE A 51 -6.06 -15.49 3.88
C ILE A 51 -5.11 -16.28 4.76
#